data_AF-A0A1C6AM96-F1
#
_entry.id   AF-A0A1C6AM96-F1
#
_cell.length_a   1.000
_cell.length_b   1.000
_cell.length_c   1.000
_cell.angle_alpha   90.00
_cell.angle_beta   90.00
_cell.angle_gamma   90.00
#
_symmetry.space_group_name_H-M   'P 1'
#
loop_
_entity.id
_entity.type
_entity.pdbx_description
1 polymer ?
#
loop_
_entity_poly.entity_id
_entity_poly.type
_entity_poly.pdbx_seq_one_letter_code
_entity_poly.pdbx_strand_id
1 'polypeptide(L)'
;MILSQRQLEEIAASTTKDFNRFFFGDEADKPDRSALPTPIDQFAKNYLGLRVSFARLSPDGSICGVTAYADTEYKITELGITRTLALKRNQVILDESFIRSGNVQRLCAKRRFTLAHECAHQILFQLESEEVKASCEMKYSARTAYTPRELKTREDWNEWQANVLGAAILLPQKEVDLAMRRFAETPLINYEGRYSYGDHLTLRLFCRLFGVSKTTASIRLRQLGYMVDRPFSEYVDPLEVW
;
A
#
# COMPACT_ATOMS: atom_id res chain seq x y z
N MET A 1 -11.33 15.86 4.26
CA MET A 1 -12.42 14.94 4.65
C MET A 1 -11.90 13.89 5.63
N ILE A 2 -12.70 13.44 6.60
CA ILE A 2 -12.36 12.31 7.49
C ILE A 2 -13.34 11.18 7.22
N LEU A 3 -12.85 10.07 6.66
CA LEU A 3 -13.59 8.87 6.34
C LEU A 3 -13.39 7.82 7.43
N SER A 4 -14.46 7.08 7.71
CA SER A 4 -14.37 5.85 8.51
C SER A 4 -13.63 4.75 7.75
N GLN A 5 -13.09 3.77 8.48
CA GLN A 5 -12.45 2.59 7.88
C GLN A 5 -13.39 1.90 6.88
N ARG A 6 -14.68 1.77 7.21
CA ARG A 6 -15.67 1.14 6.33
C ARG A 6 -15.81 1.89 5.00
N GLN A 7 -15.86 3.23 5.03
CA GLN A 7 -15.93 4.03 3.80
C GLN A 7 -14.66 3.85 2.94
N LEU A 8 -13.49 3.75 3.57
CA LEU A 8 -12.24 3.47 2.85
C LEU A 8 -12.25 2.08 2.20
N GLU A 9 -12.80 1.06 2.88
CA GLU A 9 -13.00 -0.28 2.29
C GLU A 9 -13.97 -0.23 1.10
N GLU A 10 -15.07 0.51 1.20
CA GLU A 10 -16.06 0.65 0.13
C GLU A 10 -15.44 1.36 -1.10
N ILE A 11 -14.64 2.42 -0.88
CA ILE A 11 -13.86 3.09 -1.93
C ILE A 11 -12.88 2.11 -2.56
N ALA A 12 -12.10 1.36 -1.76
CA ALA A 12 -11.15 0.39 -2.25
C ALA A 12 -11.83 -0.70 -3.09
N ALA A 13 -12.95 -1.24 -2.60
CA ALA A 13 -13.71 -2.29 -3.28
C ALA A 13 -14.28 -1.80 -4.61
N SER A 14 -14.85 -0.58 -4.66
CA SER A 14 -15.34 0.01 -5.90
C SER A 14 -14.20 0.24 -6.90
N THR A 15 -13.12 0.87 -6.44
CA THR A 15 -11.98 1.23 -7.29
C THR A 15 -11.28 0.00 -7.86
N THR A 16 -11.06 -1.02 -7.02
CA THR A 16 -10.40 -2.27 -7.44
C THR A 16 -11.29 -3.14 -8.31
N LYS A 17 -12.62 -3.12 -8.10
CA LYS A 17 -13.57 -3.79 -8.99
C LYS A 17 -13.52 -3.21 -10.40
N ASP A 18 -13.60 -1.88 -10.51
CA ASP A 18 -13.56 -1.20 -11.80
C ASP A 18 -12.20 -1.39 -12.49
N PHE A 19 -11.10 -1.21 -11.76
CA PHE A 19 -9.77 -1.50 -12.27
C PHE A 19 -9.61 -2.96 -12.72
N ASN A 20 -10.08 -3.93 -11.95
CA ASN A 20 -9.94 -5.34 -12.31
C ASN A 20 -10.71 -5.66 -13.60
N ARG A 21 -11.90 -5.06 -13.80
CA ARG A 21 -12.64 -5.16 -15.05
C ARG A 21 -11.86 -4.53 -16.21
N PHE A 22 -11.26 -3.35 -16.00
CA PHE A 22 -10.41 -2.68 -16.98
C PHE A 22 -9.17 -3.50 -17.35
N PHE A 23 -8.49 -4.09 -16.38
CA PHE A 23 -7.19 -4.74 -16.58
C PHE A 23 -7.28 -6.22 -16.96
N PHE A 24 -8.16 -6.99 -16.30
CA PHE A 24 -8.32 -8.42 -16.50
C PHE A 24 -9.51 -8.79 -17.41
N GLY A 25 -10.35 -7.81 -17.80
CA GLY A 25 -11.52 -8.04 -18.64
C GLY A 25 -12.54 -8.97 -17.99
N ASP A 26 -13.12 -9.86 -18.79
CA ASP A 26 -14.15 -10.82 -18.34
C ASP A 26 -13.65 -11.81 -17.28
N GLU A 27 -12.33 -12.01 -17.17
CA GLU A 27 -11.75 -12.86 -16.13
C GLU A 27 -12.11 -12.33 -14.73
N ALA A 28 -12.23 -11.01 -14.55
CA ALA A 28 -12.51 -10.40 -13.24
C ALA A 28 -13.88 -10.81 -12.63
N ASP A 29 -14.82 -11.18 -13.48
CA ASP A 29 -16.21 -11.47 -13.11
C ASP A 29 -16.54 -12.97 -13.10
N LYS A 30 -15.61 -13.84 -13.51
CA LYS A 30 -15.82 -15.29 -13.44
C LYS A 30 -16.00 -15.75 -11.98
N PRO A 31 -17.02 -16.57 -11.67
CA PRO A 31 -17.31 -16.99 -10.31
C PRO A 31 -16.22 -17.90 -9.71
N ASP A 32 -15.65 -18.80 -10.53
CA ASP A 32 -14.72 -19.84 -10.08
C ASP A 32 -13.24 -19.47 -10.28
N ARG A 33 -12.95 -18.19 -10.50
CA ARG A 33 -11.58 -17.74 -10.72
C ARG A 33 -10.74 -17.81 -9.46
N SER A 34 -9.42 -17.88 -9.65
CA SER A 34 -8.48 -17.64 -8.57
C SER A 34 -8.44 -16.15 -8.18
N ALA A 35 -7.95 -15.86 -6.97
CA ALA A 35 -7.71 -14.50 -6.53
C ALA A 35 -6.75 -13.78 -7.49
N LEU A 36 -7.05 -12.51 -7.78
CA LEU A 36 -6.31 -11.65 -8.68
C LEU A 36 -5.55 -10.59 -7.86
N PRO A 37 -4.24 -10.75 -7.65
CA PRO A 37 -3.43 -9.75 -6.99
C PRO A 37 -3.42 -8.44 -7.78
N THR A 38 -3.59 -7.31 -7.10
CA THR A 38 -3.56 -5.99 -7.75
C THR A 38 -2.20 -5.75 -8.41
N PRO A 39 -2.13 -5.57 -9.75
CA PRO A 39 -0.92 -5.15 -10.46
C PRO A 39 -0.68 -3.66 -10.21
N ILE A 40 -0.08 -3.36 -9.06
CA ILE A 40 -0.06 -1.99 -8.51
C ILE A 40 0.62 -0.96 -9.41
N ASP A 41 1.62 -1.37 -10.20
CA ASP A 41 2.27 -0.47 -11.16
C ASP A 41 1.32 -0.07 -12.32
N GLN A 42 0.49 -1.00 -12.80
CA GLN A 42 -0.52 -0.75 -13.82
C GLN A 42 -1.73 -0.01 -13.24
N PHE A 43 -2.12 -0.32 -12.00
CA PHE A 43 -3.11 0.45 -11.26
C PHE A 43 -2.71 1.93 -11.18
N ALA A 44 -1.47 2.21 -10.77
CA ALA A 44 -0.96 3.58 -10.69
C ALA A 44 -0.91 4.25 -12.09
N LYS A 45 -0.24 3.61 -13.06
CA LYS A 45 0.07 4.25 -14.34
C LYS A 45 -1.10 4.29 -15.32
N ASN A 46 -1.75 3.15 -15.53
CA ASN A 46 -2.74 2.99 -16.59
C ASN A 46 -4.14 3.39 -16.13
N TYR A 47 -4.47 3.14 -14.85
CA TYR A 47 -5.81 3.40 -14.33
C TYR A 47 -5.92 4.78 -13.64
N LEU A 48 -4.99 5.12 -12.75
CA LEU A 48 -4.97 6.44 -12.11
C LEU A 48 -4.24 7.54 -12.93
N GLY A 49 -3.57 7.18 -14.02
CA GLY A 49 -2.83 8.12 -14.85
C GLY A 49 -1.58 8.72 -14.18
N LEU A 50 -1.03 8.04 -13.17
CA LEU A 50 0.12 8.53 -12.40
C LEU A 50 1.44 8.26 -13.12
N ARG A 51 2.35 9.23 -13.06
CA ARG A 51 3.74 9.07 -13.50
C ARG A 51 4.60 8.61 -12.34
N VAL A 52 4.95 7.33 -12.32
CA VAL A 52 5.81 6.76 -11.26
C VAL A 52 7.27 6.81 -11.68
N SER A 53 8.11 7.43 -10.84
CA SER A 53 9.56 7.57 -11.04
C SER A 53 10.32 7.27 -9.74
N PHE A 54 11.65 7.15 -9.82
CA PHE A 54 12.50 6.85 -8.67
C PHE A 54 13.58 7.92 -8.53
N ALA A 55 13.78 8.39 -7.30
CA ALA A 55 14.88 9.28 -6.95
C ALA A 55 15.21 9.09 -5.48
N ARG A 56 16.41 9.47 -5.05
CA ARG A 56 16.70 9.59 -3.62
C ARG A 56 15.76 10.61 -3.01
N LEU A 57 15.04 10.25 -1.94
CA LEU A 57 14.06 11.16 -1.31
C LEU A 57 14.53 11.73 0.04
N SER A 58 15.35 10.98 0.78
CA SER A 58 15.99 11.50 2.00
C SER A 58 17.36 10.85 2.23
N PRO A 59 18.28 11.52 2.95
CA PRO A 59 19.60 10.96 3.23
C PRO A 59 19.54 9.68 4.09
N ASP A 60 18.58 9.64 5.02
CA ASP A 60 18.39 8.61 6.05
C ASP A 60 17.37 7.51 5.66
N GLY A 61 16.72 7.62 4.50
CA GLY A 61 15.67 6.70 4.06
C GLY A 61 14.35 6.81 4.83
N SER A 62 14.13 7.88 5.59
CA SER A 62 12.89 8.15 6.32
C SER A 62 11.67 8.44 5.42
N ILE A 63 11.89 8.75 4.14
CA ILE A 63 10.85 8.98 3.14
C ILE A 63 10.96 7.90 2.06
N CYS A 64 9.90 7.14 1.88
CA CYS A 64 9.84 6.04 0.91
C CYS A 64 9.10 6.43 -0.37
N GLY A 65 8.17 7.38 -0.30
CA GLY A 65 7.36 7.83 -1.42
C GLY A 65 6.87 9.26 -1.18
N VAL A 66 6.58 9.96 -2.27
CA VAL A 66 5.88 11.25 -2.28
C VAL A 66 4.99 11.35 -3.51
N THR A 67 3.82 11.97 -3.36
CA THR A 67 2.87 12.27 -4.44
C THR A 67 2.72 13.77 -4.62
N ALA A 68 2.75 14.23 -5.87
CA ALA A 68 2.61 15.63 -6.22
C ALA A 68 1.21 15.95 -6.79
N TYR A 69 0.45 16.76 -6.07
CA TYR A 69 -0.88 17.22 -6.47
C TYR A 69 -0.85 18.40 -7.45
N ALA A 70 0.26 19.13 -7.50
CA ALA A 70 0.52 20.24 -8.40
C ALA A 70 1.99 20.23 -8.84
N ASP A 71 2.32 21.03 -9.84
CA ASP A 71 3.72 21.28 -10.21
C ASP A 71 4.44 21.98 -9.04
N THR A 72 5.52 21.38 -8.55
CA THR A 72 6.28 21.86 -7.39
C THR A 72 7.73 21.39 -7.47
N GLU A 73 8.60 21.86 -6.59
CA GLU A 73 9.92 21.30 -6.40
C GLU A 73 10.07 20.64 -5.02
N TYR A 74 10.92 19.63 -4.96
CA TYR A 74 11.29 18.90 -3.76
C TYR A 74 12.77 19.07 -3.49
N LYS A 75 13.12 19.65 -2.34
CA LYS A 75 14.51 19.94 -1.95
C LYS A 75 15.02 18.91 -0.95
N ILE A 76 16.21 18.40 -1.23
CA ILE A 76 16.90 17.43 -0.38
C ILE A 76 18.28 17.99 -0.06
N THR A 77 18.57 18.16 1.22
CA THR A 77 19.89 18.57 1.68
C THR A 77 20.64 17.38 2.23
N GLU A 78 21.81 17.08 1.67
CA GLU A 78 22.68 15.99 2.07
C GLU A 78 24.13 16.47 2.14
N LEU A 79 24.79 16.29 3.28
CA LEU A 79 26.20 16.69 3.50
C LEU A 79 26.49 18.16 3.09
N GLY A 80 25.52 19.06 3.34
CA GLY A 80 25.62 20.48 2.98
C GLY A 80 25.28 20.80 1.52
N ILE A 81 25.02 19.81 0.67
CA ILE A 81 24.62 19.98 -0.74
C ILE A 81 23.10 19.89 -0.84
N THR A 82 22.47 20.92 -1.38
CA THR A 82 21.02 20.91 -1.66
C THR A 82 20.77 20.51 -3.11
N ARG A 83 19.98 19.45 -3.30
CA ARG A 83 19.46 19.01 -4.59
C ARG A 83 17.97 19.36 -4.69
N THR A 84 17.56 19.81 -5.86
CA THR A 84 16.15 20.13 -6.15
C THR A 84 15.64 19.18 -7.21
N LEU A 85 14.52 18.50 -6.93
CA LEU A 85 13.83 17.63 -7.87
C LEU A 85 12.55 18.35 -8.33
N ALA A 86 12.38 18.53 -9.62
CA ALA A 86 11.12 19.02 -10.18
C ALA A 86 10.07 17.89 -10.11
N LEU A 87 8.92 18.19 -9.48
CA LEU A 87 7.76 17.33 -9.40
C LEU A 87 6.65 17.91 -10.25
N LYS A 88 6.10 17.11 -11.15
CA LYS A 88 4.92 17.48 -11.94
C LYS A 88 3.65 16.97 -11.29
N ARG A 89 2.52 17.65 -11.54
CA ARG A 89 1.20 17.15 -11.15
C ARG A 89 1.01 15.69 -11.60
N ASN A 90 0.40 14.90 -10.73
CA ASN A 90 0.16 13.46 -10.89
C ASN A 90 1.45 12.63 -11.01
N GLN A 91 2.56 13.11 -10.45
CA GLN A 91 3.80 12.35 -10.34
C GLN A 91 3.92 11.74 -8.94
N VAL A 92 4.29 10.46 -8.92
CA VAL A 92 4.73 9.75 -7.71
C VAL A 92 6.23 9.51 -7.84
N ILE A 93 6.99 9.90 -6.82
CA ILE A 93 8.38 9.51 -6.69
C ILE A 93 8.50 8.52 -5.55
N LEU A 94 9.07 7.35 -5.84
CA LEU A 94 9.47 6.38 -4.84
C LEU A 94 10.97 6.47 -4.60
N ASP A 95 11.42 6.11 -3.39
CA ASP A 95 12.84 6.16 -3.07
C ASP A 95 13.65 5.20 -3.95
N GLU A 96 14.79 5.67 -4.45
CA GLU A 96 15.65 4.90 -5.35
C GLU A 96 16.18 3.60 -4.73
N SER A 97 16.20 3.49 -3.40
CA SER A 97 16.61 2.26 -2.72
C SER A 97 15.78 1.04 -3.14
N PHE A 98 14.55 1.23 -3.63
CA PHE A 98 13.69 0.16 -4.14
C PHE A 98 14.18 -0.47 -5.45
N ILE A 99 14.97 0.25 -6.23
CA ILE A 99 15.49 -0.21 -7.53
C ILE A 99 16.99 -0.54 -7.51
N ARG A 100 17.67 -0.29 -6.39
CA ARG A 100 19.09 -0.67 -6.22
C ARG A 100 19.25 -2.19 -6.28
N SER A 101 20.35 -2.64 -6.87
CA SER A 101 20.71 -4.07 -6.93
C SER A 101 20.73 -4.69 -5.53
N GLY A 102 20.23 -5.92 -5.39
CA GLY A 102 20.04 -6.61 -4.11
C GLY A 102 18.78 -6.18 -3.32
N ASN A 103 18.23 -4.99 -3.56
CA ASN A 103 17.02 -4.52 -2.88
C ASN A 103 15.73 -4.84 -3.62
N VAL A 104 15.76 -5.01 -4.94
CA VAL A 104 14.54 -5.19 -5.76
C VAL A 104 13.65 -6.30 -5.21
N GLN A 105 14.21 -7.47 -4.91
CA GLN A 105 13.45 -8.58 -4.34
C GLN A 105 13.14 -8.35 -2.85
N ARG A 106 14.16 -7.95 -2.07
CA ARG A 106 14.07 -7.77 -0.61
C ARG A 106 13.02 -6.73 -0.21
N LEU A 107 12.94 -5.64 -0.95
CA LEU A 107 12.05 -4.51 -0.70
C LEU A 107 10.82 -4.51 -1.61
N CYS A 108 10.61 -5.55 -2.42
CA CYS A 108 9.49 -5.63 -3.37
C CYS A 108 8.14 -5.36 -2.67
N ALA A 109 7.87 -6.06 -1.57
CA ALA A 109 6.64 -5.88 -0.80
C ALA A 109 6.50 -4.46 -0.24
N LYS A 110 7.60 -3.89 0.27
CA LYS A 110 7.62 -2.52 0.79
C LYS A 110 7.34 -1.51 -0.32
N ARG A 111 7.98 -1.65 -1.49
CA ARG A 111 7.75 -0.81 -2.67
C ARG A 111 6.29 -0.87 -3.12
N ARG A 112 5.72 -2.08 -3.22
CA ARG A 112 4.32 -2.28 -3.62
C ARG A 112 3.36 -1.59 -2.67
N PHE A 113 3.59 -1.72 -1.35
CA PHE A 113 2.79 -1.03 -0.35
C PHE A 113 2.97 0.49 -0.43
N THR A 114 4.19 0.99 -0.54
CA THR A 114 4.45 2.43 -0.70
C THR A 114 3.73 2.97 -1.93
N LEU A 115 3.81 2.32 -3.08
CA LEU A 115 3.08 2.78 -4.27
C LEU A 115 1.56 2.76 -4.07
N ALA A 116 1.01 1.73 -3.41
CA ALA A 116 -0.43 1.69 -3.09
C ALA A 116 -0.86 2.80 -2.14
N HIS A 117 -0.02 3.12 -1.16
CA HIS A 117 -0.21 4.25 -0.25
C HIS A 117 -0.21 5.60 -1.01
N GLU A 118 0.75 5.82 -1.90
CA GLU A 118 0.78 7.02 -2.75
C GLU A 118 -0.43 7.12 -3.70
N CYS A 119 -0.89 5.98 -4.24
CA CYS A 119 -2.13 5.93 -5.03
C CYS A 119 -3.36 6.29 -4.17
N ALA A 120 -3.41 5.83 -2.93
CA ALA A 120 -4.48 6.16 -2.00
C ALA A 120 -4.54 7.66 -1.70
N HIS A 121 -3.39 8.30 -1.51
CA HIS A 121 -3.31 9.76 -1.41
C HIS A 121 -3.92 10.47 -2.62
N GLN A 122 -3.61 10.03 -3.84
CA GLN A 122 -4.20 10.60 -5.05
C GLN A 122 -5.73 10.43 -5.10
N ILE A 123 -6.24 9.24 -4.79
CA ILE A 123 -7.68 8.96 -4.78
C ILE A 123 -8.39 9.84 -3.75
N LEU A 124 -7.86 9.89 -2.53
CA LEU A 124 -8.42 10.72 -1.45
C LEU A 124 -8.43 12.20 -1.86
N PHE A 125 -7.33 12.71 -2.43
CA PHE A 125 -7.26 14.08 -2.93
C PHE A 125 -8.31 14.37 -4.01
N GLN A 126 -8.60 13.41 -4.90
CA GLN A 126 -9.65 13.56 -5.92
C GLN A 126 -11.07 13.59 -5.33
N LEU A 127 -11.29 12.96 -4.17
CA LEU A 127 -12.58 12.96 -3.47
C LEU A 127 -12.81 14.19 -2.60
N GLU A 128 -11.77 15.00 -2.32
CA GLU A 128 -11.94 16.26 -1.58
C GLU A 128 -12.76 17.29 -2.38
N SER A 129 -13.31 18.29 -1.67
CA SER A 129 -14.07 19.36 -2.31
C SER A 129 -13.17 20.24 -3.18
N GLU A 130 -13.76 20.92 -4.17
CA GLU A 130 -13.01 21.81 -5.07
C GLU A 130 -12.35 22.97 -4.30
N GLU A 131 -12.93 23.43 -3.20
CA GLU A 131 -12.32 24.45 -2.33
C GLU A 131 -11.05 23.92 -1.64
N VAL A 132 -11.06 22.68 -1.18
CA VAL A 132 -9.90 22.04 -0.55
C VAL A 132 -8.80 21.79 -1.58
N LYS A 133 -9.17 21.32 -2.78
CA LYS A 133 -8.22 21.14 -3.90
C LYS A 133 -7.59 22.48 -4.28
N ALA A 134 -8.39 23.53 -4.47
CA ALA A 134 -7.90 24.86 -4.79
C ALA A 134 -6.99 25.43 -3.69
N SER A 135 -7.34 25.23 -2.41
CA SER A 135 -6.49 25.64 -1.28
C SER A 135 -5.16 24.89 -1.27
N CYS A 136 -5.19 23.59 -1.55
CA CYS A 136 -3.99 22.76 -1.66
C CYS A 136 -3.11 23.26 -2.81
N GLU A 137 -3.67 23.40 -4.01
CA GLU A 137 -2.96 23.92 -5.19
C GLU A 137 -2.39 25.33 -4.96
N MET A 138 -3.13 26.24 -4.29
CA MET A 138 -2.62 27.56 -3.89
C MET A 138 -1.45 27.47 -2.91
N LYS A 139 -1.52 26.57 -1.93
CA LYS A 139 -0.40 26.36 -0.98
C LYS A 139 0.84 25.90 -1.73
N TYR A 140 0.69 24.97 -2.69
CA TYR A 140 1.75 24.47 -3.56
C TYR A 140 2.30 25.53 -4.51
N SER A 141 1.47 26.37 -5.11
CA SER A 141 1.93 27.43 -6.00
C SER A 141 2.61 28.59 -5.25
N ALA A 142 2.24 28.85 -4.00
CA ALA A 142 2.83 29.90 -3.17
C ALA A 142 4.29 29.60 -2.74
N ARG A 143 4.74 28.34 -2.79
CA ARG A 143 6.13 27.96 -2.50
C ARG A 143 6.66 27.07 -3.60
N THR A 144 7.68 27.54 -4.30
CA THR A 144 8.33 26.77 -5.37
C THR A 144 9.01 25.50 -4.87
N ALA A 145 9.38 25.40 -3.58
CA ALA A 145 10.09 24.24 -3.08
C ALA A 145 9.77 23.85 -1.63
N TYR A 146 9.74 22.55 -1.37
CA TYR A 146 9.43 21.96 -0.07
C TYR A 146 10.56 21.09 0.46
N THR A 147 10.73 21.08 1.78
CA THR A 147 11.62 20.14 2.48
C THR A 147 10.92 18.80 2.75
N PRO A 148 11.68 17.72 3.04
CA PRO A 148 11.14 16.39 3.40
C PRO A 148 10.12 16.46 4.54
N ARG A 149 10.40 17.30 5.55
CA ARG A 149 9.55 17.45 6.73
C ARG A 149 8.25 18.17 6.40
N GLU A 150 8.30 19.24 5.61
CA GLU A 150 7.11 20.05 5.29
C GLU A 150 6.05 19.30 4.48
N LEU A 151 6.45 18.31 3.69
CA LEU A 151 5.52 17.40 3.01
C LEU A 151 4.97 16.32 3.94
N LYS A 152 5.81 15.76 4.83
CA LYS A 152 5.44 14.62 5.70
C LYS A 152 4.62 15.01 6.94
N THR A 153 4.77 16.22 7.48
CA THR A 153 4.23 16.57 8.80
C THR A 153 2.82 17.16 8.81
N ARG A 154 2.03 17.01 7.73
CA ARG A 154 0.77 17.77 7.61
C ARG A 154 -0.55 17.05 7.85
N GLU A 155 -0.64 15.74 8.02
CA GLU A 155 -1.93 15.12 8.42
C GLU A 155 -1.75 13.65 8.89
N ASP A 156 -1.60 13.41 10.20
CA ASP A 156 -1.59 12.03 10.74
C ASP A 156 -2.85 11.23 10.34
N TRP A 157 -3.99 11.91 10.23
CA TRP A 157 -5.24 11.31 9.78
C TRP A 157 -5.26 10.99 8.28
N ASN A 158 -4.67 11.82 7.42
CA ASN A 158 -4.59 11.54 5.98
C ASN A 158 -3.62 10.39 5.73
N GLU A 159 -2.48 10.35 6.44
CA GLU A 159 -1.56 9.22 6.45
C GLU A 159 -2.23 7.92 6.92
N TRP A 160 -3.05 7.97 7.98
CA TRP A 160 -3.83 6.82 8.41
C TRP A 160 -4.83 6.37 7.33
N GLN A 161 -5.60 7.29 6.75
CA GLN A 161 -6.55 6.97 5.67
C GLN A 161 -5.85 6.37 4.44
N ALA A 162 -4.70 6.93 4.04
CA ALA A 162 -3.90 6.43 2.92
C ALA A 162 -3.31 5.04 3.22
N ASN A 163 -2.89 4.77 4.46
CA ASN A 163 -2.45 3.44 4.87
C ASN A 163 -3.58 2.40 4.81
N VAL A 164 -4.78 2.75 5.31
CA VAL A 164 -5.94 1.86 5.29
C VAL A 164 -6.39 1.60 3.84
N LEU A 165 -6.60 2.65 3.05
CA LEU A 165 -7.02 2.55 1.66
C LEU A 165 -5.94 1.85 0.80
N GLY A 166 -4.66 2.18 0.99
CA GLY A 166 -3.55 1.53 0.28
C GLY A 166 -3.46 0.03 0.58
N ALA A 167 -3.69 -0.37 1.84
CA ALA A 167 -3.78 -1.79 2.20
C ALA A 167 -4.98 -2.48 1.53
N ALA A 168 -6.15 -1.84 1.52
CA ALA A 168 -7.36 -2.38 0.91
C ALA A 168 -7.30 -2.43 -0.63
N ILE A 169 -6.56 -1.53 -1.28
CA ILE A 169 -6.27 -1.59 -2.72
C ILE A 169 -5.33 -2.76 -3.03
N LEU A 170 -4.30 -2.96 -2.21
CA LEU A 170 -3.31 -4.01 -2.43
C LEU A 170 -3.83 -5.41 -2.04
N LEU A 171 -4.74 -5.47 -1.08
CA LEU A 171 -5.40 -6.68 -0.58
C LEU A 171 -6.93 -6.47 -0.53
N PRO A 172 -7.62 -6.41 -1.69
CA PRO A 172 -9.06 -6.20 -1.74
C PRO A 172 -9.78 -7.36 -1.06
N GLN A 173 -10.80 -7.07 -0.24
CA GLN A 173 -11.47 -8.09 0.57
C GLN A 173 -11.95 -9.28 -0.27
N LYS A 174 -12.60 -9.03 -1.42
CA LYS A 174 -13.06 -10.08 -2.35
C LYS A 174 -11.92 -11.02 -2.78
N GLU A 175 -10.73 -10.48 -3.06
CA GLU A 175 -9.58 -11.28 -3.50
C GLU A 175 -8.97 -12.05 -2.32
N VAL A 176 -8.93 -11.45 -1.14
CA VAL A 176 -8.52 -12.13 0.10
C VAL A 176 -9.46 -13.29 0.41
N ASP A 177 -10.77 -13.09 0.30
CA ASP A 177 -11.78 -14.13 0.53
C ASP A 177 -11.62 -15.30 -0.46
N LEU A 178 -11.34 -15.02 -1.73
CA LEU A 178 -11.05 -16.05 -2.74
C LEU A 178 -9.77 -16.83 -2.40
N ALA A 179 -8.71 -16.14 -1.99
CA ALA A 179 -7.45 -16.79 -1.63
C ALA A 179 -7.59 -17.64 -0.37
N MET A 180 -8.23 -17.11 0.68
CA MET A 180 -8.35 -17.80 1.96
C MET A 180 -9.27 -19.01 1.88
N ARG A 181 -10.38 -18.95 1.13
CA ARG A 181 -11.22 -20.14 0.85
C ARG A 181 -10.46 -21.31 0.23
N ARG A 182 -9.35 -21.03 -0.47
CA ARG A 182 -8.49 -22.07 -1.06
C ARG A 182 -7.35 -22.52 -0.13
N PHE A 183 -6.85 -21.62 0.71
CA PHE A 183 -5.65 -21.89 1.51
C PHE A 183 -5.94 -22.41 2.92
N ALA A 184 -7.09 -22.10 3.50
CA ALA A 184 -7.41 -22.50 4.87
C ALA A 184 -8.92 -22.68 5.08
N GLU A 185 -9.29 -23.72 5.82
CA GLU A 185 -10.67 -23.96 6.25
C GLU A 185 -11.03 -23.18 7.52
N THR A 186 -10.01 -22.87 8.34
CA THR A 186 -10.14 -22.12 9.59
C THR A 186 -9.23 -20.90 9.59
N PRO A 187 -9.53 -19.86 10.40
CA PRO A 187 -8.61 -18.74 10.59
C PRO A 187 -7.22 -19.21 11.05
N LEU A 188 -6.18 -18.55 10.55
CA LEU A 188 -4.80 -18.76 10.96
C LEU A 188 -4.63 -18.38 12.43
N ILE A 189 -3.80 -19.12 13.17
CA ILE A 189 -3.52 -18.79 14.57
C ILE A 189 -2.12 -18.18 14.71
N ASN A 190 -2.05 -16.99 15.29
CA ASN A 190 -0.81 -16.31 15.62
C ASN A 190 -0.56 -16.39 17.14
N TYR A 191 0.40 -17.23 17.53
CA TYR A 191 0.86 -17.40 18.90
C TYR A 191 2.00 -16.42 19.20
N GLU A 192 1.66 -15.14 19.38
CA GLU A 192 2.62 -14.05 19.64
C GLU A 192 3.80 -13.99 18.64
N GLY A 193 3.52 -14.27 17.36
CA GLY A 193 4.51 -14.29 16.28
C GLY A 193 4.96 -15.69 15.85
N ARG A 194 4.58 -16.73 16.61
CA ARG A 194 4.73 -18.14 16.23
C ARG A 194 3.47 -18.67 15.55
N TYR A 195 3.65 -19.64 14.66
CA TYR A 195 2.59 -20.22 13.84
C TYR A 195 2.80 -21.73 13.80
N SER A 196 1.72 -22.49 13.70
CA SER A 196 1.84 -23.91 13.34
C SER A 196 2.51 -24.05 11.97
N TYR A 197 3.05 -25.24 11.64
CA TYR A 197 3.66 -25.46 10.33
C TYR A 197 2.68 -25.16 9.18
N GLY A 198 1.43 -25.61 9.31
CA GLY A 198 0.36 -25.36 8.34
C GLY A 198 0.05 -23.87 8.18
N ASP A 199 -0.16 -23.17 9.29
CA ASP A 199 -0.46 -21.72 9.26
C ASP A 199 0.71 -20.92 8.70
N HIS A 200 1.94 -21.30 9.04
CA HIS A 200 3.14 -20.66 8.52
C HIS A 200 3.25 -20.81 6.99
N LEU A 201 2.99 -22.02 6.48
CA LEU A 201 2.98 -22.29 5.05
C LEU A 201 1.88 -21.50 4.33
N THR A 202 0.66 -21.50 4.87
CA THR A 202 -0.46 -20.73 4.32
C THR A 202 -0.15 -19.24 4.27
N LEU A 203 0.37 -18.66 5.35
CA LEU A 203 0.76 -17.25 5.40
C LEU A 203 1.86 -16.94 4.36
N ARG A 204 2.83 -17.85 4.16
CA ARG A 204 3.88 -17.69 3.16
C ARG A 204 3.32 -17.73 1.74
N LEU A 205 2.39 -18.65 1.44
CA LEU A 205 1.71 -18.73 0.14
C LEU A 205 0.88 -17.48 -0.12
N PHE A 206 0.15 -16.99 0.89
CA PHE A 206 -0.60 -15.75 0.81
C PHE A 206 0.29 -14.54 0.51
N CYS A 207 1.39 -14.37 1.24
CA CYS A 207 2.35 -13.29 1.01
C CYS A 207 2.94 -13.35 -0.41
N ARG A 208 3.25 -14.56 -0.90
CA ARG A 208 3.77 -14.77 -2.26
C ARG A 208 2.73 -14.43 -3.33
N LEU A 209 1.48 -14.84 -3.13
CA LEU A 209 0.37 -14.57 -4.06
C LEU A 209 0.16 -13.07 -4.24
N PHE A 210 0.02 -12.32 -3.14
CA PHE A 210 -0.27 -10.89 -3.22
C PHE A 210 0.97 -9.99 -3.35
N GLY A 211 2.16 -10.55 -3.15
CA GLY A 211 3.42 -9.80 -3.16
C GLY A 211 3.51 -8.80 -2.01
N VAL A 212 3.08 -9.21 -0.80
CA VAL A 212 3.03 -8.36 0.40
C VAL A 212 3.95 -8.90 1.51
N SER A 213 4.24 -8.06 2.49
CA SER A 213 5.03 -8.45 3.65
C SER A 213 4.21 -9.30 4.62
N LYS A 214 4.86 -10.12 5.45
CA LYS A 214 4.20 -10.86 6.54
C LYS A 214 3.38 -9.93 7.43
N THR A 215 3.94 -8.77 7.79
CA THR A 215 3.26 -7.76 8.62
C THR A 215 1.99 -7.25 7.96
N THR A 216 2.06 -6.84 6.69
CA THR A 216 0.90 -6.36 5.92
C THR A 216 -0.17 -7.44 5.82
N ALA A 217 0.23 -8.69 5.50
CA ALA A 217 -0.69 -9.82 5.42
C ALA A 217 -1.36 -10.09 6.77
N SER A 218 -0.59 -10.21 7.87
CA SER A 218 -1.13 -10.49 9.20
C SER A 218 -2.10 -9.39 9.66
N ILE A 219 -1.81 -8.11 9.42
CA ILE A 219 -2.74 -7.01 9.75
C ILE A 219 -4.05 -7.19 8.97
N ARG A 220 -3.96 -7.40 7.66
CA ARG A 220 -5.15 -7.53 6.80
C ARG A 220 -5.99 -8.75 7.14
N LEU A 221 -5.35 -9.89 7.37
CA LEU A 221 -6.04 -11.14 7.70
C LEU A 221 -6.75 -11.03 9.06
N ARG A 222 -6.18 -10.34 10.06
CA ARG A 222 -6.88 -10.05 11.32
C ARG A 222 -8.10 -9.16 11.10
N GLN A 223 -7.96 -8.09 10.34
CA GLN A 223 -9.06 -7.16 10.04
C GLN A 223 -10.25 -7.86 9.37
N LEU A 224 -9.98 -8.87 8.54
CA LEU A 224 -10.99 -9.63 7.82
C LEU A 224 -11.42 -10.92 8.53
N GLY A 225 -10.91 -11.20 9.73
CA GLY A 225 -11.29 -12.38 10.53
C GLY A 225 -10.64 -13.71 10.10
N TYR A 226 -9.63 -13.67 9.21
CA TYR A 226 -8.86 -14.84 8.77
C TYR A 226 -7.62 -15.12 9.62
N MET A 227 -7.37 -14.33 10.66
CA MET A 227 -6.29 -14.56 11.61
C MET A 227 -6.75 -14.19 13.02
N VAL A 228 -6.45 -15.06 13.99
CA VAL A 228 -6.73 -14.86 15.41
C VAL A 228 -5.44 -14.90 16.21
N ASP A 229 -5.33 -14.06 17.23
CA ASP A 229 -4.20 -14.06 18.14
C ASP A 229 -4.50 -14.93 19.37
N ARG A 230 -3.52 -15.74 19.78
CA ARG A 230 -3.57 -16.59 20.98
C ARG A 230 -2.28 -16.45 21.79
N PRO A 231 -2.33 -16.68 23.11
CA PRO A 231 -1.12 -16.60 23.94
C PRO A 231 -0.13 -17.70 23.56
N PHE A 232 1.17 -17.41 23.70
CA PHE A 232 2.22 -18.39 23.36
C PHE A 232 2.12 -19.69 24.18
N SER A 233 1.57 -19.64 25.39
CA SER A 233 1.36 -20.81 26.25
C SER A 233 0.42 -21.87 25.67
N GLU A 234 -0.43 -21.51 24.71
CA GLU A 234 -1.31 -22.45 23.99
C GLU A 234 -0.63 -23.07 22.76
N TYR A 235 0.61 -22.67 22.44
CA TYR A 235 1.34 -23.24 21.30
C TYR A 235 1.79 -24.67 21.64
N VAL A 236 1.31 -25.62 20.84
CA VAL A 236 1.78 -27.01 20.86
C VAL A 236 2.57 -27.22 19.58
N ASP A 237 3.84 -27.60 19.68
CA ASP A 237 4.62 -27.95 18.48
C ASP A 237 4.17 -29.33 17.99
N PRO A 238 3.54 -29.43 16.80
CA PRO A 238 3.08 -30.71 16.28
C PRO A 238 4.23 -31.67 15.92
N LEU A 239 5.48 -31.21 15.95
CA LEU A 239 6.69 -32.02 15.76
C LEU A 239 7.36 -32.43 17.07
N GLU A 240 6.92 -31.90 18.22
CA GLU A 240 7.35 -32.38 19.53
C GLU A 240 6.68 -33.72 19.83
N VAL A 241 7.46 -34.80 19.72
CA VAL A 241 7.04 -36.15 20.13
C VAL A 241 7.36 -36.29 21.61
N TRP A 242 6.32 -36.51 22.43
CA TRP A 242 6.44 -36.82 23.87
C TRP A 242 6.69 -38.31 24.10
#